data_AF-A0A1A0NX40-F1
#
_entry.id   AF-A0A1A0NX40-F1
#
_cell.length_a   1.000
_cell.length_b   1.000
_cell.length_c   1.000
_cell.angle_alpha   90.00
_cell.angle_beta   90.00
_cell.angle_gamma   90.00
#
_symmetry.space_group_name_H-M   'P 1'
#
loop_
_entity.id
_entity.type
_entity.pdbx_description
1 polymer ?
#
loop_
_entity_poly.entity_id
_entity_poly.type
_entity_poly.pdbx_seq_one_letter_code
_entity_poly.pdbx_strand_id
1 'polypeptide(L)'
;MTQIDWVRATFIGATLGGFVWAAIFKLVSLKYPEIPWQARTLLIAGIVNAALLVVSWLRWRSATDERNRSLAAALWIVPFIGVAFVIAVVAMGATGELVGS
;
A
#
# COMPACT_ATOMS: atom_id res chain seq x y z
N MET A 1 22.02 5.91 -18.69
CA MET A 1 21.17 5.77 -17.47
C MET A 1 19.96 4.94 -17.87
N THR A 2 19.72 3.79 -17.24
CA THR A 2 18.51 3.00 -17.49
C THR A 2 17.29 3.80 -17.01
N GLN A 3 16.46 4.23 -17.97
CA GLN A 3 15.26 5.01 -17.73
C GLN A 3 14.20 4.10 -17.09
N ILE A 4 13.44 4.61 -16.11
CA ILE A 4 12.37 3.86 -15.47
C ILE A 4 11.10 4.04 -16.29
N ASP A 5 10.49 2.93 -16.70
CA ASP A 5 9.12 2.91 -17.22
C ASP A 5 8.12 3.14 -16.07
N TRP A 6 7.84 4.42 -15.80
CA TRP A 6 6.94 4.86 -14.73
C TRP A 6 5.49 4.44 -14.93
N VAL A 7 5.05 4.35 -16.19
CA VAL A 7 3.68 3.91 -16.51
C VAL A 7 3.51 2.46 -16.05
N ARG A 8 4.42 1.58 -16.46
CA ARG A 8 4.43 0.17 -16.02
C ARG A 8 4.58 0.05 -14.51
N ALA A 9 5.50 0.79 -13.91
CA ALA A 9 5.70 0.76 -12.46
C ALA A 9 4.41 1.13 -11.69
N THR A 10 3.69 2.14 -12.19
CA THR A 10 2.43 2.60 -11.58
C THR A 10 1.31 1.57 -11.72
N PHE A 11 1.11 0.99 -12.91
CA PHE A 11 0.10 -0.04 -13.11
C PHE A 11 0.35 -1.29 -12.25
N ILE A 12 1.60 -1.76 -12.22
CA ILE A 12 1.99 -2.91 -11.39
C ILE A 12 1.82 -2.55 -9.91
N GLY A 13 2.31 -1.38 -9.49
CA GLY A 13 2.22 -0.91 -8.11
C GLY A 13 0.77 -0.73 -7.64
N ALA A 14 -0.11 -0.21 -8.48
CA ALA A 14 -1.54 -0.06 -8.19
C ALA A 14 -2.25 -1.42 -8.05
N THR A 15 -1.96 -2.36 -8.96
CA THR A 15 -2.55 -3.71 -8.94
C THR A 15 -2.11 -4.48 -7.69
N LEU A 16 -0.81 -4.49 -7.41
CA LEU A 16 -0.25 -5.08 -6.19
C LEU A 16 -0.76 -4.35 -4.93
N GLY A 17 -0.87 -3.02 -5.00
CA GLY A 17 -1.47 -2.16 -3.99
C GLY A 17 -2.85 -2.63 -3.59
N GLY A 18 -3.76 -2.74 -4.55
CA GLY A 18 -5.12 -3.21 -4.33
C GLY A 18 -5.16 -4.59 -3.68
N PHE A 19 -4.37 -5.54 -4.18
CA PHE A 19 -4.33 -6.90 -3.65
C PHE A 19 -3.79 -6.96 -2.21
N VAL A 20 -2.66 -6.30 -1.94
CA VAL A 20 -2.04 -6.26 -0.61
C VAL A 20 -2.99 -5.62 0.40
N TRP A 21 -3.62 -4.51 0.06
CA TRP A 21 -4.53 -3.83 0.97
C TRP A 21 -5.83 -4.61 1.21
N ALA A 22 -6.37 -5.28 0.18
CA ALA A 22 -7.49 -6.21 0.37
C ALA A 22 -7.14 -7.34 1.36
N ALA A 23 -5.93 -7.89 1.26
CA ALA A 23 -5.44 -8.91 2.20
C ALA A 23 -5.28 -8.33 3.62
N ILE A 24 -4.71 -7.13 3.77
CA ILE A 24 -4.59 -6.44 5.06
C ILE A 24 -5.98 -6.27 5.70
N PHE A 25 -6.97 -5.73 4.98
CA PHE A 25 -8.31 -5.55 5.50
C PHE A 25 -8.97 -6.88 5.88
N LYS A 26 -8.76 -7.93 5.08
CA LYS A 26 -9.24 -9.27 5.40
C LYS A 26 -8.63 -9.78 6.70
N LEU A 27 -7.32 -9.63 6.89
CA LEU A 27 -6.63 -10.03 8.12
C LEU A 27 -7.10 -9.24 9.34
N VAL A 28 -7.29 -7.92 9.20
CA VAL A 28 -7.85 -7.07 10.28
C VAL A 28 -9.27 -7.49 10.66
N SER A 29 -10.08 -7.92 9.67
CA SER A 29 -11.45 -8.37 9.89
C SER A 29 -11.56 -9.71 10.64
N LEU A 30 -10.48 -10.48 10.72
CA LEU A 30 -10.46 -11.69 11.55
C LEU A 30 -10.59 -11.25 13.01
N LYS A 31 -11.69 -11.67 13.65
CA LYS A 31 -12.03 -11.30 15.03
C LYS A 31 -11.00 -11.86 16.01
N TYR A 32 -9.95 -11.10 16.28
CA TYR A 32 -9.34 -11.14 17.61
C TYR A 32 -10.31 -10.43 18.57
N PRO A 33 -10.47 -10.83 19.83
CA PRO A 33 -11.35 -10.11 20.77
C PRO A 33 -10.66 -8.93 21.45
N GLU A 34 -9.32 -8.92 21.51
CA GLU A 34 -8.60 -8.17 22.55
C GLU A 34 -8.00 -6.83 22.09
N ILE A 35 -7.83 -6.62 20.78
CA ILE A 35 -7.11 -5.44 20.25
C ILE A 35 -8.07 -4.49 19.51
N PRO A 36 -8.09 -3.17 19.74
CA PRO A 36 -8.88 -2.24 18.93
C PRO A 36 -8.57 -2.36 17.43
N TRP A 37 -9.57 -2.19 16.56
CA TRP A 37 -9.41 -2.38 15.11
C TRP A 37 -8.37 -1.42 14.50
N GLN A 38 -8.24 -0.21 15.06
CA GLN A 38 -7.24 0.77 14.65
C GLN A 38 -5.82 0.24 14.91
N ALA A 39 -5.59 -0.31 16.11
CA ALA A 39 -4.29 -0.85 16.48
C ALA A 39 -3.92 -2.09 15.64
N ARG A 40 -4.90 -2.94 15.29
CA ARG A 40 -4.67 -4.07 14.36
C ARG A 40 -4.31 -3.59 12.97
N THR A 41 -5.04 -2.60 12.46
CA THR A 41 -4.80 -2.04 11.14
C THR A 41 -3.40 -1.45 11.08
N LEU A 42 -3.02 -0.64 12.07
CA LEU A 42 -1.68 -0.06 12.18
C LEU A 42 -0.59 -1.13 12.28
N LEU A 43 -0.80 -2.17 13.08
CA LEU A 43 0.20 -3.22 13.26
C LEU A 43 0.38 -4.07 12.00
N ILE A 44 -0.72 -4.57 11.41
CA ILE A 44 -0.67 -5.41 10.21
C ILE A 44 -0.19 -4.60 9.00
N ALA A 45 -0.80 -3.43 8.75
CA ALA A 45 -0.39 -2.58 7.65
C ALA A 45 1.05 -2.07 7.85
N GLY A 46 1.43 -1.72 9.08
CA GLY A 46 2.79 -1.29 9.41
C GLY A 46 3.83 -2.36 9.07
N ILE A 47 3.63 -3.59 9.54
CA ILE A 47 4.54 -4.71 9.26
C ILE A 47 4.61 -5.01 7.76
N VAL A 48 3.45 -5.15 7.09
CA VAL A 48 3.40 -5.51 5.67
C VAL A 48 4.04 -4.42 4.80
N ASN A 49 3.72 -3.15 5.05
CA ASN A 49 4.29 -2.04 4.27
C ASN A 49 5.78 -1.85 4.58
N ALA A 50 6.22 -1.98 5.83
CA ALA A 50 7.65 -1.93 6.17
C ALA A 50 8.44 -3.03 5.45
N ALA A 51 7.92 -4.26 5.43
CA ALA A 51 8.53 -5.36 4.70
C ALA A 51 8.62 -5.05 3.19
N LEU A 52 7.56 -4.53 2.59
CA LEU A 52 7.55 -4.13 1.17
C LEU A 52 8.56 -3.03 0.87
N LEU A 53 8.68 -2.01 1.72
CA LEU A 53 9.66 -0.94 1.57
C LEU A 53 11.10 -1.47 1.68
N VAL A 54 11.37 -2.38 2.63
CA VAL A 54 12.68 -3.02 2.76
C VAL A 54 13.01 -3.84 1.52
N VAL A 55 12.09 -4.70 1.06
CA VAL A 55 12.29 -5.51 -0.16
C VAL A 55 12.50 -4.61 -1.38
N SER A 56 11.71 -3.54 -1.49
CA SER A 56 11.83 -2.56 -2.56
C SER A 56 13.18 -1.86 -2.56
N TRP A 57 13.66 -1.42 -1.39
CA TRP A 57 14.97 -0.82 -1.21
C TRP A 57 16.11 -1.77 -1.57
N LEU A 58 16.06 -3.01 -1.07
CA LEU A 58 17.06 -4.03 -1.39
C LEU A 58 17.09 -4.32 -2.89
N ARG A 59 15.92 -4.39 -3.53
CA ARG A 59 15.80 -4.60 -4.97
C ARG A 59 16.29 -3.40 -5.77
N TRP A 60 16.05 -2.19 -5.29
CA TRP A 60 16.57 -0.97 -5.90
C TRP A 60 18.10 -0.95 -5.89
N ARG A 61 18.71 -1.36 -4.77
CA ARG A 61 20.18 -1.45 -4.62
C ARG A 61 20.82 -2.48 -5.54
N SER A 62 20.13 -3.58 -5.83
CA SER A 62 20.63 -4.65 -6.70
C SER A 62 20.19 -4.53 -8.17
N ALA A 63 19.39 -3.53 -8.53
CA ALA A 63 18.86 -3.38 -9.88
C ALA A 63 19.89 -2.79 -10.86
N THR A 64 20.50 -3.67 -11.67
CA THR A 64 21.33 -3.31 -12.81
C THR A 64 20.50 -2.93 -14.05
N ASP A 65 19.32 -3.54 -14.19
CA ASP A 65 18.49 -3.45 -15.39
C ASP A 65 17.22 -2.60 -15.16
N GLU A 66 16.71 -1.99 -16.23
CA GLU A 66 15.48 -1.18 -16.22
C GLU A 66 14.30 -1.93 -15.59
N ARG A 67 14.05 -3.17 -15.99
CA ARG A 67 12.93 -3.98 -15.49
C ARG A 67 12.94 -4.10 -13.97
N ASN A 68 14.13 -4.30 -13.39
CA ASN A 68 14.26 -4.43 -11.93
C ASN A 68 14.08 -3.09 -11.22
N ARG A 69 14.52 -1.98 -11.83
CA ARG A 69 14.25 -0.63 -11.32
C ARG A 69 12.76 -0.28 -11.36
N SER A 70 12.05 -0.60 -12.44
CA SER A 70 10.60 -0.39 -12.53
C SER A 70 9.82 -1.25 -11.53
N LEU A 71 10.27 -2.49 -11.26
CA LEU A 71 9.65 -3.33 -10.24
C LEU A 71 9.92 -2.82 -8.82
N ALA A 72 11.12 -2.33 -8.54
CA ALA A 72 11.40 -1.67 -7.26
C ALA A 72 10.55 -0.40 -7.09
N ALA A 73 10.45 0.43 -8.13
CA ALA A 73 9.54 1.58 -8.11
C ALA A 73 8.07 1.17 -7.88
N ALA A 74 7.61 0.08 -8.50
CA ALA A 74 6.26 -0.44 -8.30
C ALA A 74 6.00 -0.83 -6.83
N LEU A 75 6.96 -1.52 -6.18
CA LEU A 75 6.84 -1.89 -4.76
C LEU A 75 6.85 -0.67 -3.83
N TRP A 76 7.51 0.42 -4.22
CA TRP A 76 7.44 1.69 -3.50
C TRP A 76 6.05 2.34 -3.57
N ILE A 77 5.29 2.12 -4.66
CA ILE A 77 3.96 2.69 -4.84
C ILE A 77 2.90 1.98 -3.98
N VAL A 78 3.05 0.66 -3.77
CA VAL A 78 2.07 -0.21 -3.07
C VAL A 78 1.56 0.36 -1.73
N PRO A 79 2.40 0.86 -0.81
CA PRO A 79 1.93 1.41 0.46
C PRO A 79 1.03 2.63 0.30
N PHE A 80 1.33 3.49 -0.67
CA PHE A 80 0.61 4.74 -0.89
C PHE A 80 -0.78 4.53 -1.49
N ILE A 81 -1.00 3.43 -2.22
CA ILE A 81 -2.31 3.10 -2.80
C ILE A 81 -3.38 2.95 -1.72
N GLY A 82 -3.10 2.20 -0.66
CA GLY A 82 -4.09 2.05 0.40
C GLY A 82 -4.12 3.22 1.38
N VAL A 83 -3.03 3.97 1.55
CA VAL A 83 -3.10 5.26 2.27
C VAL A 83 -4.06 6.22 1.54
N ALA A 84 -3.94 6.34 0.22
CA ALA A 84 -4.84 7.16 -0.59
C ALA A 84 -6.29 6.67 -0.49
N PHE A 85 -6.52 5.36 -0.51
CA PHE A 85 -7.85 4.77 -0.30
C PHE A 85 -8.43 5.11 1.09
N VAL A 86 -7.65 4.94 2.16
CA VAL A 86 -8.08 5.27 3.53
C VAL A 86 -8.40 6.76 3.65
N ILE A 87 -7.55 7.64 3.10
CA ILE A 87 -7.81 9.09 3.07
C ILE A 87 -9.10 9.39 2.33
N ALA A 88 -9.34 8.77 1.16
CA ALA A 88 -10.56 8.97 0.39
C ALA A 88 -11.80 8.53 1.17
N VAL A 89 -11.77 7.38 1.84
CA VAL A 89 -12.88 6.89 2.67
C VAL A 89 -13.16 7.85 3.83
N VAL A 90 -12.12 8.31 4.54
CA VAL A 90 -12.27 9.27 5.64
C VAL A 90 -12.84 10.60 5.14
N ALA A 91 -12.36 11.10 4.00
CA ALA A 91 -12.86 12.33 3.40
C ALA A 91 -14.34 12.21 2.98
N MET A 92 -14.75 11.09 2.38
CA MET A 92 -16.16 10.85 2.03
C MET A 92 -17.05 10.74 3.27
N GLY A 93 -16.60 10.04 4.32
CA GLY A 93 -17.33 9.94 5.59
C GLY A 93 -17.53 11.29 6.26
N ALA A 94 -16.46 12.09 6.36
CA ALA A 94 -16.51 13.45 6.89
C ALA A 94 -17.42 14.37 6.04
N THR A 95 -17.44 14.18 4.72
CA THR A 95 -18.35 14.92 3.84
C THR A 95 -19.82 14.52 4.08
N GLY A 96 -20.11 13.24 4.32
CA GLY A 96 -21.45 12.76 4.68
C GLY A 96 -21.97 13.38 5.98
N GLU A 97 -21.12 13.50 6.99
CA GLU A 97 -21.45 14.17 8.26
C GLU A 97 -21.71 15.68 8.08
N LEU A 98 -20.98 16.34 7.17
CA LEU A 98 -21.15 17.77 6.88
C LEU A 98 -22.38 18.09 6.02
N VAL A 99 -22.82 17.15 5.18
CA VAL A 99 -23.98 17.32 4.29
C VAL A 99 -25.29 16.90 4.99
N GLY A 100 -25.21 16.34 6.20
CA GLY A 100 -26.38 16.02 7.03
C GLY A 100 -27.08 14.75 6.56
N SER A 101 -26.50 13.60 6.87
CA SER A 101 -27.26 12.36 7.08
C SER A 101 -27.96 12.36 8.43
#